data_AF-A0A940T8D9-F1
#
_entry.id   AF-A0A940T8D9-F1
#
_cell.length_a   1.000
_cell.length_b   1.000
_cell.length_c   1.000
_cell.angle_alpha   90.00
_cell.angle_beta   90.00
_cell.angle_gamma   90.00
#
_symmetry.space_group_name_H-M   'P 1'
#
loop_
_entity.id
_entity.type
_entity.pdbx_description
1 polymer ?
#
loop_
_entity_poly.entity_id
_entity_poly.type
_entity_poly.pdbx_seq_one_letter_code
_entity_poly.pdbx_strand_id
1 'polypeptide(L)'
;MYITRLQAIDIAISAIKQLPDSSQNRQAIERLENIKNDCKAIDWTQETVRKALDEWAEAHGRNPTVTDLAEPNMPKAVTIQKLFDMKASAFLSIYYPVKKSKRNSSKYTVMTKEEWISDFINQYNSICPASAKEYNAKRDNDSPTWLTVARYLNIATWNELLMLTGVKKNVRSDDNIRRYTVEHSSPSYEKISDLLRKR
;
A
#
# COMPACT_ATOMS: atom_id res chain seq x y z
N MET A 1 22.81 8.10 -31.68
CA MET A 1 23.18 7.06 -30.70
C MET A 1 24.24 7.68 -29.79
N TYR A 2 23.97 7.83 -28.50
CA TYR A 2 24.91 8.44 -27.55
C TYR A 2 25.87 7.37 -27.00
N ILE A 3 27.14 7.70 -26.84
CA ILE A 3 28.13 6.82 -26.21
C ILE A 3 27.79 6.62 -24.73
N THR A 4 27.89 5.39 -24.22
CA THR A 4 27.70 5.12 -22.80
C THR A 4 28.87 5.66 -21.97
N ARG A 5 28.66 5.89 -20.67
CA ARG A 5 29.71 6.38 -19.75
C ARG A 5 30.97 5.49 -19.78
N LEU A 6 30.79 4.16 -19.82
CA LEU A 6 31.90 3.21 -19.89
C LEU A 6 32.66 3.31 -21.22
N GLN A 7 31.93 3.38 -22.34
CA GLN A 7 32.54 3.57 -23.66
C GLN A 7 33.30 4.90 -23.76
N ALA A 8 32.79 5.97 -23.15
CA ALA A 8 33.48 7.26 -23.10
C ALA A 8 34.81 7.17 -22.32
N ILE A 9 34.84 6.44 -21.21
CA ILE A 9 36.06 6.21 -20.41
C ILE A 9 37.07 5.37 -21.21
N ASP A 10 36.61 4.31 -21.91
CA ASP A 10 37.48 3.48 -22.76
C ASP A 10 38.13 4.27 -23.90
N ILE A 11 37.35 5.15 -24.53
CA ILE A 11 37.85 6.05 -25.58
C ILE A 11 38.89 7.01 -24.99
N ALA A 12 38.63 7.60 -23.81
CA ALA A 12 39.55 8.51 -23.14
C ALA A 12 40.88 7.83 -22.77
N ILE A 13 40.83 6.62 -22.18
CA ILE A 13 42.04 5.84 -21.86
C ILE A 13 42.84 5.53 -23.13
N SER A 14 42.16 5.13 -24.21
CA SER A 14 42.80 4.80 -25.48
C SER A 14 43.48 6.03 -26.12
N ALA A 15 42.85 7.21 -26.03
CA ALA A 15 43.42 8.46 -26.53
C ALA A 15 44.66 8.89 -25.74
N ILE A 16 44.64 8.78 -24.41
CA ILE A 16 45.78 9.16 -23.56
C ILE A 16 46.97 8.22 -23.76
N LYS A 17 46.74 6.94 -24.04
CA LYS A 17 47.81 5.98 -24.37
C LYS A 17 48.57 6.29 -25.67
N GLN A 18 47.99 7.09 -26.57
CA GLN A 18 48.66 7.53 -27.81
C GLN A 18 49.52 8.78 -27.61
N LEU A 19 49.40 9.46 -26.46
CA LEU A 19 50.21 10.64 -26.12
C LEU A 19 51.60 10.22 -25.58
N PRO A 20 52.58 11.14 -25.56
CA PRO A 20 53.90 10.88 -24.99
C PRO A 20 53.81 10.40 -23.54
N ASP A 21 54.64 9.44 -23.19
CA ASP A 21 54.64 8.89 -21.83
C ASP A 21 55.12 9.94 -20.82
N SER A 22 54.19 10.41 -19.99
CA SER A 22 54.43 11.44 -18.98
C SER A 22 53.81 11.00 -17.66
N SER A 23 54.36 11.49 -16.55
CA SER A 23 53.81 11.23 -15.21
C SER A 23 52.31 11.59 -15.11
N GLN A 24 51.92 12.71 -15.73
CA GLN A 24 50.53 13.15 -15.78
C GLN A 24 49.63 12.19 -16.57
N ASN A 25 50.10 11.68 -17.71
CA ASN A 25 49.33 10.72 -18.51
C ASN A 25 49.18 9.37 -17.80
N ARG A 26 50.22 8.89 -17.10
CA ARG A 26 50.12 7.67 -16.28
C ARG A 26 49.11 7.84 -15.14
N GLN A 27 49.15 8.95 -14.41
CA GLN A 27 48.19 9.26 -13.35
C GLN A 27 46.75 9.39 -13.89
N ALA A 28 46.58 10.01 -15.06
CA ALA A 28 45.28 10.14 -15.70
C ALA A 28 44.70 8.78 -16.09
N ILE A 29 45.50 7.88 -16.68
CA ILE A 29 45.08 6.52 -17.01
C ILE A 29 44.71 5.75 -15.75
N GLU A 30 45.53 5.79 -14.70
CA GLU A 30 45.26 5.12 -13.43
C GLU A 30 43.95 5.60 -12.78
N ARG A 31 43.74 6.92 -12.73
CA ARG A 31 42.48 7.52 -12.23
C ARG A 31 41.27 7.06 -13.05
N LEU A 32 41.40 7.01 -14.38
CA LEU A 32 40.31 6.60 -15.26
C LEU A 32 40.00 5.09 -15.15
N GLU A 33 41.00 4.23 -14.99
CA GLU A 33 40.81 2.80 -14.71
C GLU A 33 40.14 2.58 -13.35
N ASN A 34 40.51 3.36 -12.32
CA ASN A 34 39.83 3.32 -11.02
C ASN A 34 38.36 3.73 -11.15
N ILE A 35 38.08 4.85 -11.82
CA ILE A 35 36.69 5.28 -12.09
C ILE A 35 35.93 4.24 -12.90
N LYS A 36 36.57 3.57 -13.87
CA LYS A 36 35.96 2.50 -14.66
C LYS A 36 35.60 1.30 -13.78
N ASN A 37 36.48 0.92 -12.86
CA ASN A 37 36.23 -0.16 -11.90
C ASN A 37 35.13 0.21 -10.90
N ASP A 38 35.10 1.44 -10.42
CA ASP A 38 34.02 1.95 -9.58
C ASP A 38 32.68 2.04 -10.34
N CYS A 39 32.75 2.28 -11.66
CA CYS A 39 31.60 2.33 -12.56
C CYS A 39 31.15 0.95 -13.05
N LYS A 40 31.94 -0.12 -12.86
CA LYS A 40 31.44 -1.48 -13.02
C LYS A 40 30.42 -1.66 -11.92
N ALA A 41 29.16 -1.46 -12.28
CA ALA A 41 28.01 -1.86 -11.50
C ALA A 41 28.34 -3.23 -10.89
N ILE A 42 28.25 -3.34 -9.57
CA ILE A 42 28.49 -4.58 -8.83
C ILE A 42 27.87 -5.72 -9.63
N ASP A 43 28.71 -6.57 -10.21
CA ASP A 43 28.24 -7.77 -10.89
C ASP A 43 27.72 -8.67 -9.78
N TRP A 44 26.41 -8.60 -9.59
CA TRP A 44 25.73 -9.40 -8.60
C TRP A 44 25.78 -10.85 -9.04
N THR A 45 26.56 -11.65 -8.32
CA THR A 45 26.57 -13.11 -8.37
C THR A 45 25.77 -13.63 -7.19
N GLN A 46 25.43 -14.93 -7.21
CA GLN A 46 24.74 -15.54 -6.07
C GLN A 46 25.53 -15.39 -4.76
N GLU A 47 26.85 -15.45 -4.84
CA GLU A 47 27.76 -15.32 -3.70
C GLU A 47 27.81 -13.88 -3.17
N THR A 48 27.94 -12.88 -4.05
CA THR A 48 27.99 -11.47 -3.62
C THR A 48 26.65 -11.01 -3.05
N VAL A 49 25.53 -11.54 -3.54
CA VAL A 49 24.21 -11.32 -2.93
C VAL A 49 24.15 -11.84 -1.50
N ARG A 50 24.58 -13.10 -1.27
CA ARG A 50 24.56 -13.68 0.07
C ARG A 50 25.46 -12.91 1.03
N LYS A 51 26.69 -12.63 0.60
CA LYS A 51 27.65 -11.85 1.38
C LYS A 51 27.10 -10.46 1.77
N ALA A 52 26.51 -9.73 0.83
CA ALA A 52 25.91 -8.43 1.12
C ALA A 52 24.75 -8.52 2.13
N LEU A 53 23.91 -9.56 2.04
CA LEU A 53 22.81 -9.78 2.98
C LEU A 53 23.31 -10.20 4.37
N ASP A 54 24.38 -11.00 4.44
CA ASP A 54 25.02 -11.42 5.69
C ASP A 54 25.67 -10.23 6.40
N GLU A 55 26.47 -9.44 5.69
CA GLU A 55 27.08 -8.21 6.21
C GLU A 55 26.02 -7.21 6.70
N TRP A 56 24.93 -7.08 5.96
CA TRP A 56 23.81 -6.23 6.37
C TRP A 56 23.14 -6.75 7.64
N ALA A 57 22.94 -8.07 7.76
CA ALA A 57 22.32 -8.68 8.93
C ALA A 57 23.18 -8.53 10.19
N GLU A 58 24.50 -8.68 10.05
CA GLU A 58 25.46 -8.45 11.12
C GLU A 58 25.46 -6.99 11.57
N ALA A 59 25.45 -6.04 10.63
CA ALA A 59 25.45 -4.61 10.94
C ALA A 59 24.17 -4.15 11.67
N HIS A 60 23.02 -4.74 11.36
CA HIS A 60 21.73 -4.33 11.93
C HIS A 60 21.23 -5.23 13.07
N GLY A 61 21.93 -6.34 13.35
CA GLY A 61 21.53 -7.33 14.35
C GLY A 61 20.19 -8.02 14.06
N ARG A 62 19.72 -7.96 12.80
CA ARG A 62 18.47 -8.60 12.36
C ARG A 62 18.56 -9.03 10.90
N ASN A 63 17.76 -10.04 10.55
CA ASN A 63 17.64 -10.49 9.16
C ASN A 63 16.95 -9.42 8.27
N PRO A 64 17.40 -9.28 7.01
CA PRO A 64 16.82 -8.34 6.05
C PRO A 64 15.41 -8.74 5.62
N THR A 65 14.58 -7.73 5.37
CA THR A 65 13.23 -7.84 4.81
C THR A 65 13.19 -7.24 3.41
N VAL A 66 12.08 -7.46 2.70
CA VAL A 66 11.92 -6.95 1.33
C VAL A 66 12.04 -5.42 1.25
N THR A 67 11.66 -4.70 2.31
CA THR A 67 11.78 -3.23 2.37
C THR A 67 13.22 -2.77 2.51
N ASP A 68 14.07 -3.57 3.16
CA ASP A 68 15.48 -3.25 3.40
C ASP A 68 16.31 -3.38 2.12
N LEU A 69 15.86 -4.18 1.15
CA LEU A 69 16.49 -4.28 -0.19
C LEU A 69 16.46 -2.97 -0.99
N ALA A 70 15.70 -1.96 -0.53
CA ALA A 70 15.67 -0.65 -1.15
C ALA A 70 16.94 0.18 -0.88
N GLU A 71 17.73 -0.17 0.13
CA GLU A 71 18.92 0.57 0.56
C GLU A 71 20.03 0.63 -0.52
N PRO A 72 20.89 1.67 -0.47
CA PRO A 72 22.11 1.71 -1.27
C PRO A 72 23.06 0.61 -0.77
N ASN A 73 23.67 -0.14 -1.69
CA ASN A 73 24.50 -1.34 -1.44
C ASN A 73 23.76 -2.66 -1.17
N MET A 74 22.42 -2.67 -1.25
CA MET A 74 21.65 -3.92 -1.21
C MET A 74 21.31 -4.45 -2.61
N PRO A 75 21.30 -5.79 -2.79
CA PRO A 75 20.85 -6.40 -4.03
C PRO A 75 19.36 -6.11 -4.22
N LYS A 76 19.02 -5.48 -5.34
CA LYS A 76 17.62 -5.16 -5.63
C LYS A 76 16.81 -6.46 -5.79
N ALA A 77 15.52 -6.40 -5.48
CA ALA A 77 14.64 -7.56 -5.56
C ALA A 77 14.65 -8.23 -6.95
N VAL A 78 14.78 -7.43 -8.02
CA VAL A 78 14.91 -7.93 -9.41
C VAL A 78 16.19 -8.73 -9.61
N THR A 79 17.29 -8.31 -8.99
CA THR A 79 18.57 -9.02 -9.05
C THR A 79 18.47 -10.39 -8.39
N ILE A 80 17.87 -10.45 -7.19
CA ILE A 80 17.63 -11.72 -6.48
C ILE A 80 16.74 -12.64 -7.34
N GLN A 81 15.68 -12.09 -7.94
CA GLN A 81 14.79 -12.86 -8.80
C GLN A 81 15.51 -13.45 -10.01
N LYS A 82 16.37 -12.69 -10.67
CA LYS A 82 17.15 -13.17 -11.83
C LYS A 82 18.17 -14.25 -11.45
N LEU A 83 18.81 -14.12 -10.28
CA LEU A 83 19.90 -15.02 -9.87
C LEU A 83 19.42 -16.32 -9.23
N PHE A 84 18.28 -16.31 -8.54
CA PHE A 84 17.78 -17.46 -7.77
C PHE A 84 16.47 -18.03 -8.29
N ASP A 85 15.95 -17.50 -9.41
CA ASP A 85 14.70 -17.90 -10.05
C ASP A 85 13.49 -17.95 -9.09
N MET A 86 13.48 -17.06 -8.10
CA MET A 86 12.43 -16.98 -7.09
C MET A 86 12.20 -15.55 -6.61
N LYS A 87 11.00 -15.25 -6.13
CA LYS A 87 10.68 -13.94 -5.57
C LYS A 87 11.59 -13.63 -4.37
N ALA A 88 12.07 -12.39 -4.28
CA ALA A 88 12.92 -11.96 -3.17
C ALA A 88 12.27 -12.20 -1.79
N SER A 89 10.94 -12.09 -1.69
CA SER A 89 10.21 -12.42 -0.45
C SER A 89 10.31 -13.90 -0.07
N ALA A 90 10.24 -14.80 -1.04
CA ALA A 90 10.40 -16.24 -0.82
C ALA A 90 11.85 -16.57 -0.45
N PHE A 91 12.81 -15.99 -1.18
CA PHE A 91 14.23 -16.12 -0.89
C PHE A 91 14.56 -15.73 0.56
N LEU A 92 14.17 -14.51 0.97
CA LEU A 92 14.41 -14.03 2.33
C LEU A 92 13.68 -14.88 3.37
N SER A 93 12.47 -15.38 3.08
CA SER A 93 11.76 -16.25 4.01
C SER A 93 12.44 -17.61 4.24
N ILE A 94 13.19 -18.12 3.25
CA ILE A 94 13.87 -19.41 3.31
C ILE A 94 15.23 -19.25 3.99
N TYR A 95 16.03 -18.30 3.53
CA TYR A 95 17.43 -18.16 3.96
C TYR A 95 17.62 -17.19 5.14
N TYR A 96 16.72 -16.22 5.31
CA TYR A 96 16.80 -15.17 6.34
C TYR A 96 15.48 -15.03 7.11
N PRO A 97 14.98 -16.10 7.78
CA PRO A 97 13.67 -16.09 8.40
C PRO A 97 13.61 -15.02 9.51
N VAL A 98 12.65 -14.11 9.41
CA VAL A 98 12.36 -13.13 10.45
C VAL A 98 11.36 -13.74 11.43
N LYS A 99 11.69 -13.71 12.73
CA LYS A 99 10.73 -14.05 13.79
C LYS A 99 9.55 -13.08 13.71
N LYS A 100 8.45 -13.50 13.11
CA LYS A 100 7.21 -12.72 13.10
C LYS A 100 6.79 -12.56 14.56
N SER A 101 6.72 -11.31 15.05
CA SER A 101 6.07 -11.09 16.34
C SER A 101 4.64 -11.62 16.22
N LYS A 102 4.16 -12.32 17.26
CA LYS A 102 2.76 -12.70 17.33
C LYS A 102 1.97 -11.40 17.17
N ARG A 103 1.22 -11.26 16.09
CA ARG A 103 0.34 -10.10 15.91
C ARG A 103 -0.55 -10.08 17.14
N ASN A 104 -0.51 -9.00 17.92
CA ASN A 104 -1.47 -8.81 18.98
C ASN A 104 -2.85 -8.92 18.33
N SER A 105 -3.63 -9.93 18.73
CA SER A 105 -5.00 -10.06 18.26
C SER A 105 -5.71 -8.76 18.65
N SER A 106 -6.33 -8.09 17.68
CA SER A 106 -7.17 -6.95 17.98
C SER A 106 -8.22 -7.38 19.00
N LYS A 107 -8.61 -6.50 19.94
CA LYS A 107 -9.75 -6.71 20.87
C LYS A 107 -10.95 -7.30 20.13
N TYR A 108 -11.19 -6.80 18.92
CA TYR A 108 -12.28 -7.21 18.02
C TYR A 108 -12.16 -8.61 17.42
N THR A 109 -10.96 -9.21 17.38
CA THR A 109 -10.74 -10.56 16.84
C THR A 109 -11.12 -11.66 17.84
N VAL A 110 -11.17 -11.32 19.13
CA VAL A 110 -11.48 -12.27 20.21
C VAL A 110 -12.97 -12.23 20.59
N MET A 111 -13.68 -11.17 20.21
CA MET A 111 -15.10 -10.99 20.53
C MET A 111 -16.00 -12.02 19.83
N THR A 112 -16.85 -12.65 20.62
CA THR A 112 -17.93 -13.54 20.20
C THR A 112 -19.08 -12.76 19.55
N LYS A 113 -19.94 -13.48 18.82
CA LYS A 113 -21.10 -12.87 18.14
C LYS A 113 -22.05 -12.19 19.14
N GLU A 114 -22.22 -12.81 20.29
CA GLU A 114 -23.08 -12.35 21.38
C GLU A 114 -22.53 -11.07 22.01
N GLU A 115 -21.21 -10.97 22.20
CA GLU A 115 -20.54 -9.76 22.69
C GLU A 115 -20.67 -8.61 21.69
N TRP A 116 -20.56 -8.87 20.39
CA TRP A 116 -20.80 -7.87 19.34
C TRP A 116 -22.21 -7.31 19.38
N ILE A 117 -23.21 -8.17 19.58
CA ILE A 117 -24.62 -7.77 19.70
C ILE A 117 -24.83 -6.97 20.97
N SER A 118 -24.32 -7.44 22.11
CA SER A 118 -24.48 -6.75 23.40
C SER A 118 -23.84 -5.38 23.41
N ASP A 119 -22.61 -5.25 22.91
CA ASP A 119 -21.89 -3.97 22.86
C ASP A 119 -22.62 -2.96 21.98
N PHE A 120 -23.09 -3.42 20.80
CA PHE A 120 -23.89 -2.59 19.91
C PHE A 120 -25.21 -2.14 20.55
N ILE A 121 -25.95 -3.03 21.21
CA ILE A 121 -27.23 -2.69 21.87
C ILE A 121 -27.00 -1.64 22.96
N ASN A 122 -25.95 -1.81 23.77
CA ASN A 122 -25.60 -0.88 24.85
C ASN A 122 -25.29 0.52 24.29
N GLN A 123 -24.40 0.60 23.29
CA GLN A 123 -24.08 1.84 22.58
C GLN A 123 -25.32 2.48 21.93
N TYR A 124 -26.13 1.66 21.25
CA TYR A 124 -27.33 2.13 20.54
C TYR A 124 -28.34 2.74 21.51
N ASN A 125 -28.60 2.08 22.64
CA ASN A 125 -29.54 2.55 23.65
C ASN A 125 -29.06 3.81 24.36
N SER A 126 -27.75 3.97 24.58
CA SER A 126 -27.19 5.19 25.16
C SER A 126 -27.31 6.40 24.23
N ILE A 127 -27.15 6.20 22.91
CA ILE A 127 -27.09 7.29 21.93
C ILE A 127 -28.47 7.58 21.31
N CYS A 128 -29.32 6.56 21.18
CA CYS A 128 -30.58 6.58 20.42
C CYS A 128 -30.45 7.23 19.02
N PRO A 129 -29.52 6.78 18.16
CA PRO A 129 -29.23 7.45 16.89
C PRO A 129 -30.36 7.30 15.88
N ALA A 130 -30.65 8.34 15.10
CA ALA A 130 -31.64 8.27 14.02
C ALA A 130 -31.07 7.64 12.74
N SER A 131 -29.74 7.57 12.61
CA SER A 131 -29.06 7.00 11.43
C SER A 131 -27.71 6.36 11.76
N ALA A 132 -27.23 5.50 10.86
CA ALA A 132 -25.91 4.86 10.97
C ALA A 132 -24.76 5.89 11.03
N LYS A 133 -24.91 7.04 10.33
CA LYS A 133 -23.95 8.14 10.36
C LYS A 133 -23.91 8.80 11.75
N GLU A 134 -25.09 9.00 12.34
CA GLU A 134 -25.22 9.58 13.68
C GLU A 134 -24.66 8.65 14.76
N TYR A 135 -24.89 7.33 14.65
CA TYR A 135 -24.25 6.34 15.51
C TYR A 135 -22.73 6.47 15.47
N ASN A 136 -22.12 6.44 14.27
CA ASN A 136 -20.67 6.54 14.15
C ASN A 136 -20.10 7.86 14.68
N ALA A 137 -20.86 8.96 14.60
CA ALA A 137 -20.44 10.26 15.12
C ALA A 137 -20.51 10.36 16.65
N LYS A 138 -21.47 9.68 17.28
CA LYS A 138 -21.76 9.78 18.71
C LYS A 138 -21.27 8.60 19.55
N ARG A 139 -20.82 7.50 18.90
CA ARG A 139 -20.25 6.33 19.57
C ARG A 139 -19.03 6.72 20.41
N ASP A 140 -18.76 5.90 21.41
CA ASP A 140 -17.52 6.02 22.17
C ASP A 140 -16.28 5.68 21.31
N ASN A 141 -15.13 6.28 21.62
CA ASN A 141 -13.91 6.12 20.84
C ASN A 141 -13.35 4.69 20.89
N ASP A 142 -13.55 3.98 22.00
CA ASP A 142 -13.15 2.57 22.17
C ASP A 142 -14.17 1.58 21.60
N SER A 143 -15.26 2.09 21.01
CA SER A 143 -16.33 1.25 20.48
C SER A 143 -16.31 1.15 18.95
N PRO A 144 -16.69 -0.02 18.43
CA PRO A 144 -16.62 -0.30 17.01
C PRO A 144 -17.62 0.52 16.21
N THR A 145 -17.25 0.84 14.97
CA THR A 145 -18.19 1.44 14.01
C THR A 145 -19.27 0.43 13.64
N TRP A 146 -20.45 0.90 13.19
CA TRP A 146 -21.51 -0.02 12.77
C TRP A 146 -21.06 -0.96 11.64
N LEU A 147 -20.18 -0.50 10.73
CA LEU A 147 -19.60 -1.30 9.65
C LEU A 147 -18.71 -2.42 10.19
N THR A 148 -17.97 -2.15 11.26
CA THR A 148 -17.15 -3.15 11.94
C THR A 148 -18.06 -4.23 12.53
N VAL A 149 -19.10 -3.83 13.27
CA VAL A 149 -20.10 -4.75 13.84
C VAL A 149 -20.77 -5.59 12.74
N ALA A 150 -21.26 -4.94 11.67
CA ALA A 150 -21.92 -5.59 10.55
C ALA A 150 -21.02 -6.63 9.86
N ARG A 151 -19.72 -6.33 9.69
CA ARG A 151 -18.76 -7.28 9.11
C ARG A 151 -18.62 -8.55 9.96
N TYR A 152 -18.52 -8.43 11.28
CA TYR A 152 -18.39 -9.60 12.17
C TYR A 152 -19.70 -10.36 12.34
N LEU A 153 -20.85 -9.70 12.12
CA LEU A 153 -22.17 -10.33 12.13
C LEU A 153 -22.61 -10.85 10.74
N ASN A 154 -21.79 -10.69 9.70
CA ASN A 154 -22.09 -11.02 8.29
C ASN A 154 -23.37 -10.34 7.76
N ILE A 155 -23.53 -9.06 8.05
CA ILE A 155 -24.66 -8.22 7.66
C ILE A 155 -24.20 -7.12 6.69
N ALA A 156 -25.05 -6.77 5.73
CA ALA A 156 -24.74 -5.76 4.72
C ALA A 156 -25.34 -4.39 5.03
N THR A 157 -26.49 -4.34 5.70
CA THR A 157 -27.24 -3.09 5.89
C THR A 157 -27.47 -2.69 7.35
N TRP A 158 -27.61 -1.39 7.60
CA TRP A 158 -27.97 -0.85 8.91
C TRP A 158 -29.31 -1.40 9.40
N ASN A 159 -30.32 -1.52 8.52
CA ASN A 159 -31.63 -2.03 8.91
C ASN A 159 -31.57 -3.52 9.30
N GLU A 160 -30.80 -4.34 8.59
CA GLU A 160 -30.53 -5.73 8.97
C GLU A 160 -29.89 -5.82 10.36
N LEU A 161 -28.95 -4.91 10.68
CA LEU A 161 -28.32 -4.85 11.99
C LEU A 161 -29.35 -4.51 13.08
N LEU A 162 -30.27 -3.56 12.84
CA LEU A 162 -31.34 -3.25 13.79
C LEU A 162 -32.32 -4.41 13.97
N MET A 163 -32.66 -5.12 12.89
CA MET A 163 -33.51 -6.31 12.96
C MET A 163 -32.87 -7.45 13.75
N LEU A 164 -31.57 -7.72 13.51
CA LEU A 164 -30.84 -8.77 14.21
C LEU A 164 -30.72 -8.47 15.71
N THR A 165 -30.51 -7.20 16.06
CA THR A 165 -30.28 -6.76 17.45
C THR A 165 -31.58 -6.43 18.18
N GLY A 166 -32.71 -6.37 17.48
CA GLY A 166 -34.03 -6.09 18.05
C GLY A 166 -34.25 -4.65 18.51
N VAL A 167 -33.33 -3.73 18.20
CA VAL A 167 -33.44 -2.33 18.63
C VAL A 167 -34.43 -1.55 17.76
N LYS A 168 -35.25 -0.70 18.39
CA LYS A 168 -36.26 0.09 17.68
C LYS A 168 -35.61 1.28 16.99
N LYS A 169 -35.89 1.43 15.69
CA LYS A 169 -35.44 2.58 14.91
C LYS A 169 -36.02 3.87 15.49
N ASN A 170 -35.15 4.82 15.83
CA ASN A 170 -35.57 6.18 16.18
C ASN A 170 -35.98 6.93 14.90
N VAL A 171 -37.29 6.99 14.63
CA VAL A 171 -37.86 7.79 13.55
C VAL A 171 -38.05 9.19 14.13
N ARG A 172 -37.21 10.15 13.71
CA ARG A 172 -37.53 11.56 13.93
C ARG A 172 -38.88 11.83 13.26
N SER A 173 -39.86 12.33 14.02
CA SER A 173 -41.18 12.70 13.53
C SER A 173 -41.06 13.55 12.27
N ASP A 174 -41.70 13.08 11.22
CA ASP A 174 -41.52 13.48 9.82
C ASP A 174 -42.24 14.79 9.47
N ASP A 175 -42.28 15.75 10.40
CA ASP A 175 -43.04 17.02 10.25
C ASP A 175 -42.34 18.06 9.36
N ASN A 176 -41.24 17.73 8.69
CA ASN A 176 -40.47 18.71 7.93
C ASN A 176 -39.85 18.21 6.61
N ILE A 177 -40.42 17.19 5.97
CA ILE A 177 -40.11 16.96 4.55
C ILE A 177 -40.97 17.92 3.72
N ARG A 178 -40.46 19.13 3.47
CA ARG A 178 -40.93 19.94 2.34
C ARG A 178 -40.61 19.17 1.06
N ARG A 179 -41.60 18.47 0.49
CA ARG A 179 -41.53 17.92 -0.85
C ARG A 179 -41.43 19.09 -1.83
N TYR A 180 -40.21 19.47 -2.20
CA TYR A 180 -40.00 20.32 -3.37
C TYR A 180 -40.19 19.46 -4.61
N THR A 181 -41.42 19.35 -5.10
CA THR A 181 -41.69 18.92 -6.47
C THR A 181 -41.30 20.06 -7.39
N VAL A 182 -40.22 19.89 -8.15
CA VAL A 182 -39.87 20.79 -9.25
C VAL A 182 -40.79 20.47 -10.41
N GLU A 183 -41.80 21.31 -10.65
CA GLU A 183 -42.55 21.27 -11.90
C GLU A 183 -41.67 21.85 -13.01
N HIS A 184 -41.20 21.00 -13.92
CA HIS A 184 -40.44 21.44 -15.07
C HIS A 184 -41.38 21.98 -16.16
N SER A 185 -41.62 23.29 -16.19
CA SER A 185 -42.15 23.96 -17.40
C SER A 185 -41.00 24.22 -18.39
N SER A 186 -40.46 23.15 -18.97
CA SER A 186 -39.50 23.28 -20.08
C SER A 186 -40.25 23.28 -21.41
N PRO A 187 -40.10 24.31 -22.27
CA PRO A 187 -40.73 24.38 -23.61
C PRO A 187 -40.43 23.16 -24.50
N SER A 188 -39.37 22.42 -24.17
CA SER A 188 -38.95 21.17 -24.80
C SER A 188 -39.97 20.04 -24.60
N TYR A 189 -40.63 19.98 -23.43
CA TYR A 189 -41.60 18.92 -23.12
C TYR A 189 -42.91 19.11 -23.88
N GLU A 190 -43.38 20.36 -24.00
CA GLU A 190 -44.54 20.71 -24.81
C GLU A 190 -44.31 20.36 -26.29
N LYS A 191 -43.12 20.70 -26.83
CA LYS A 191 -42.73 20.31 -28.20
C LYS A 191 -42.74 18.81 -28.44
N ILE A 192 -42.26 18.01 -27.48
CA ILE A 192 -42.28 16.54 -27.59
C ILE A 192 -43.73 16.02 -27.51
N SER A 193 -44.56 16.60 -26.64
CA SER A 193 -45.97 16.22 -26.52
C SER A 193 -46.79 16.53 -27.78
N ASP A 194 -46.53 17.66 -28.43
CA ASP A 194 -47.18 18.04 -29.68
C ASP A 194 -46.73 17.16 -30.87
N LEU A 195 -45.46 16.77 -30.90
CA LEU A 195 -44.95 15.84 -31.92
C LEU A 195 -45.57 14.44 -31.79
N LEU A 196 -45.83 13.99 -30.56
CA LEU A 196 -46.47 12.70 -30.29
C LEU A 196 -47.97 12.70 -30.59
N ARG A 197 -48.66 13.84 -30.46
CA ARG A 197 -50.08 13.99 -30.81
C ARG A 197 -50.35 14.10 -32.31
N LYS A 198 -49.32 14.38 -33.12
CA LYS A 198 -49.41 14.50 -34.59
C LYS A 198 -49.08 13.20 -35.33
N ARG A 199 -48.95 12.08 -34.62
CA ARG A 199 -48.88 10.73 -35.17
C ARG A 199 -50.26 10.09 -35.17
#